data_AF-A0A7Y6CWN3-F1
#
_entry.id   AF-A0A7Y6CWN3-F1
#
_cell.length_a   1.000
_cell.length_b   1.000
_cell.length_c   1.000
_cell.angle_alpha   90.00
_cell.angle_beta   90.00
_cell.angle_gamma   90.00
#
_symmetry.space_group_name_H-M   'P 1'
#
loop_
_entity.id
_entity.type
_entity.pdbx_description
1 polymer ?
#
loop_
_entity_poly.entity_id
_entity_poly.type
_entity_poly.pdbx_seq_one_letter_code
_entity_poly.pdbx_strand_id
1 'polypeptide(L)'
;MNRLRYKLIFNRHRGMVMAVAETASVISAKRRGTARAAVVPLTLLPWRTARIALCVALAWQSLSHAQILVDRNAPREQQPLVVKAANGVPVVNIRQPNARGLSVNSYRRFDVDERGAILNNAGGSSKTELGGYIAGNPWMPQGGAQVILNQINSSDPSYLRGFIEVAGNRAQVIIANPSGITCAGCGFINAQRATMTTGTPVIRQGNLESYRVGGGVISFEGSGLRAGDTTYAEVIARAVRVHAALR
;
A
#
# COMPACT_ATOMS: atom_id res chain seq x y z
N MET A 1 17.20 -13.46 63.63
CA MET A 1 16.80 -13.32 62.21
C MET A 1 16.43 -14.72 61.69
N ASN A 2 15.16 -14.95 61.36
CA ASN A 2 14.64 -16.30 61.07
C ASN A 2 14.99 -16.71 59.63
N ARG A 3 15.86 -17.72 59.46
CA ARG A 3 16.57 -18.02 58.20
C ARG A 3 15.77 -18.79 57.14
N LEU A 4 14.53 -19.21 57.42
CA LEU A 4 13.79 -20.16 56.56
C LEU A 4 12.35 -19.73 56.16
N ARG A 5 11.98 -18.43 56.28
CA ARG A 5 10.77 -17.83 55.65
C ARG A 5 9.46 -18.65 55.78
N TYR A 6 9.11 -19.07 57.00
CA TYR A 6 7.84 -19.72 57.30
C TYR A 6 7.04 -18.95 58.35
N LYS A 7 5.70 -19.02 58.26
CA LYS A 7 4.75 -18.50 59.24
C LYS A 7 3.98 -19.65 59.88
N LEU A 8 3.75 -19.56 61.19
CA LEU A 8 2.94 -20.53 61.91
C LEU A 8 1.45 -20.17 61.79
N ILE A 9 0.62 -21.12 61.38
CA ILE A 9 -0.83 -20.98 61.23
C ILE A 9 -1.52 -22.14 61.94
N PHE A 10 -2.58 -21.85 62.72
CA PHE A 10 -3.38 -22.86 63.40
C PHE A 10 -4.29 -23.60 62.41
N ASN A 11 -4.11 -24.91 62.28
CA ASN A 11 -4.96 -25.74 61.41
C ASN A 11 -6.12 -26.33 62.22
N ARG A 12 -7.33 -25.81 61.97
CA ARG A 12 -8.54 -26.20 62.70
C ARG A 12 -8.95 -27.66 62.49
N HIS A 13 -8.61 -28.29 61.37
CA HIS A 13 -8.91 -29.71 61.14
C HIS A 13 -8.00 -30.66 61.92
N ARG A 14 -6.79 -30.21 62.26
CA ARG A 14 -5.80 -31.00 63.00
C ARG A 14 -5.65 -30.57 64.46
N GLY A 15 -6.28 -29.46 64.85
CA GLY A 15 -6.25 -28.95 66.22
C GLY A 15 -4.87 -28.46 66.68
N MET A 16 -3.95 -28.15 65.77
CA MET A 16 -2.57 -27.77 66.11
C MET A 16 -1.98 -26.71 65.17
N VAL A 17 -0.92 -26.03 65.64
CA VAL A 17 -0.18 -25.02 64.87
C VAL A 17 0.80 -25.70 63.92
N MET A 18 0.81 -25.31 62.64
CA MET A 18 1.73 -25.83 61.62
C MET A 18 2.48 -24.71 60.91
N ALA A 19 3.72 -24.98 60.50
CA ALA A 19 4.53 -24.05 59.71
C ALA A 19 4.13 -24.10 58.23
N VAL A 20 3.88 -22.94 57.64
CA VAL A 20 3.50 -22.77 56.22
C VAL A 20 4.43 -21.74 55.58
N ALA A 21 4.78 -21.94 54.32
CA ALA A 21 5.56 -20.96 53.56
C ALA A 21 4.78 -19.63 53.42
N GLU A 22 5.48 -18.50 53.54
CA GLU A 22 4.88 -17.16 53.54
C GLU A 22 4.19 -16.75 52.22
N THR A 23 4.41 -17.48 51.14
CA THR A 23 3.84 -17.23 49.79
C THR A 23 2.57 -18.01 49.48
N ALA A 24 2.06 -18.82 50.42
CA ALA A 24 0.82 -19.55 50.20
C ALA A 24 -0.38 -18.59 50.30
N SER A 25 -0.99 -18.24 49.17
CA SER A 25 -2.25 -17.51 49.10
C SER A 25 -3.44 -18.48 49.24
N VAL A 26 -4.46 -18.05 49.97
CA VAL A 26 -5.65 -18.86 50.27
C VAL A 26 -6.48 -19.03 48.99
N ILE A 27 -6.54 -20.25 48.45
CA ILE A 27 -7.60 -20.62 47.50
C ILE A 27 -8.86 -20.82 48.32
N SER A 28 -9.62 -19.75 48.55
CA SER A 28 -10.95 -19.86 49.16
C SER A 28 -11.89 -20.46 48.12
N ALA A 29 -12.11 -21.77 48.23
CA ALA A 29 -13.14 -22.48 47.48
C ALA A 29 -14.53 -21.98 47.96
N LYS A 30 -15.04 -20.92 47.33
CA LYS A 30 -16.40 -20.47 47.54
C LYS A 30 -17.36 -21.41 46.81
N ARG A 31 -18.24 -22.05 47.59
CA ARG A 31 -19.37 -22.89 47.17
C ARG A 31 -20.01 -22.40 45.87
N ARG A 32 -20.19 -23.31 44.90
CA ARG A 32 -21.11 -23.16 43.77
C ARG A 32 -22.53 -22.91 44.32
N GLY A 33 -22.93 -21.66 44.38
CA GLY A 33 -24.34 -21.28 44.37
C GLY A 33 -24.83 -21.33 42.94
N THR A 34 -25.90 -22.08 42.67
CA THR A 34 -26.72 -21.95 41.47
C THR A 34 -27.23 -20.52 41.38
N ALA A 35 -26.57 -19.69 40.58
CA ALA A 35 -27.07 -18.37 40.23
C ALA A 35 -28.22 -18.56 39.23
N ARG A 36 -29.44 -18.23 39.68
CA ARG A 36 -30.54 -17.87 38.79
C ARG A 36 -30.02 -16.90 37.74
N ALA A 37 -30.40 -17.10 36.49
CA ALA A 37 -30.16 -16.15 35.42
C ALA A 37 -30.68 -14.77 35.87
N ALA A 38 -29.77 -13.86 36.18
CA ALA A 38 -30.11 -12.46 36.31
C ALA A 38 -30.43 -11.98 34.91
N VAL A 39 -31.72 -11.78 34.62
CA VAL A 39 -32.15 -10.91 33.54
C VAL A 39 -31.60 -9.54 33.89
N VAL A 40 -30.49 -9.16 33.28
CA VAL A 40 -29.95 -7.81 33.38
C VAL A 40 -30.98 -6.93 32.68
N PRO A 41 -31.65 -5.98 33.37
CA PRO A 41 -32.41 -4.97 32.65
C PRO A 41 -31.40 -4.21 31.81
N LEU A 42 -31.68 -4.07 30.52
CA LEU A 42 -30.95 -3.20 29.61
C LEU A 42 -31.14 -1.76 30.11
N THR A 43 -30.37 -1.37 31.13
CA THR A 43 -30.33 0.00 31.62
C THR A 43 -29.70 0.81 30.51
N LEU A 44 -30.55 1.60 29.84
CA LEU A 44 -30.21 2.60 28.84
C LEU A 44 -28.95 3.34 29.29
N LEU A 45 -27.84 3.10 28.59
CA LEU A 45 -26.66 3.95 28.71
C LEU A 45 -27.13 5.40 28.51
N PRO A 46 -26.80 6.33 29.43
CA PRO A 46 -27.16 7.73 29.22
C PRO A 46 -26.57 8.18 27.88
N TRP A 47 -27.39 8.83 27.05
CA TRP A 47 -27.10 9.27 25.68
C TRP A 47 -25.72 9.96 25.50
N ARG A 48 -25.13 10.45 26.59
CA ARG A 48 -23.83 11.12 26.61
C ARG A 48 -22.62 10.18 26.41
N THR A 49 -22.67 8.90 26.82
CA THR A 49 -21.55 7.96 26.64
C THR A 49 -21.57 7.23 25.29
N ALA A 50 -22.75 7.14 24.65
CA ALA A 50 -22.90 6.59 23.30
C ALA A 50 -22.16 7.41 22.23
N ARG A 51 -22.00 8.73 22.43
CA ARG A 51 -21.27 9.61 21.50
C ARG A 51 -19.77 9.35 21.48
N ILE A 52 -19.15 9.00 22.62
CA ILE A 52 -17.70 8.76 22.70
C ILE A 52 -17.34 7.43 22.03
N ALA A 53 -18.16 6.39 22.22
CA ALA A 53 -17.97 5.10 21.54
C ALA A 53 -18.14 5.21 20.01
N LEU A 54 -19.07 6.05 19.54
CA LEU A 54 -19.26 6.33 18.12
C LEU A 54 -18.07 7.11 17.51
N CYS A 55 -17.49 8.07 18.24
CA CYS A 55 -16.30 8.79 17.78
C CYS A 55 -15.05 7.90 17.69
N VAL A 56 -14.87 6.94 18.60
CA VAL A 56 -13.75 5.96 18.52
C VAL A 56 -13.98 4.94 17.40
N ALA A 57 -15.22 4.50 17.18
CA ALA A 57 -15.56 3.62 16.05
C ALA A 57 -15.40 4.31 14.68
N LEU A 58 -15.67 5.62 14.60
CA LEU A 58 -15.37 6.43 13.41
C LEU A 58 -13.88 6.79 13.29
N ALA A 59 -13.09 6.79 14.37
CA ALA A 59 -11.65 7.04 14.29
C ALA A 59 -10.85 5.87 13.68
N TRP A 60 -11.50 4.72 13.43
CA TRP A 60 -10.92 3.60 12.68
C TRP A 60 -11.21 3.65 11.18
N GLN A 61 -11.67 4.78 10.63
CA GLN A 61 -11.69 4.94 9.17
C GLN A 61 -10.26 4.72 8.67
N SER A 62 -10.06 3.62 7.98
CA SER A 62 -8.75 3.19 7.53
C SER A 62 -8.23 4.27 6.60
N LEU A 63 -7.21 5.01 7.03
CA LEU A 63 -6.40 5.84 6.15
C LEU A 63 -5.88 4.91 5.07
N SER A 64 -6.55 4.91 3.92
CA SER A 64 -6.12 4.17 2.74
C SER A 64 -4.87 4.85 2.23
N HIS A 65 -3.73 4.42 2.77
CA HIS A 65 -2.43 4.84 2.27
C HIS A 65 -2.38 4.47 0.78
N ALA A 66 -1.90 5.38 -0.06
CA ALA A 66 -1.57 5.01 -1.43
C ALA A 66 -0.56 3.87 -1.36
N GLN A 67 -0.82 2.80 -2.11
CA GLN A 67 -0.06 1.58 -2.05
C GLN A 67 0.27 1.11 -3.46
N ILE A 68 1.53 0.73 -3.64
CA ILE A 68 1.99 0.01 -4.82
C ILE A 68 2.21 -1.43 -4.39
N LEU A 69 1.32 -2.31 -4.83
CA LEU A 69 1.31 -3.73 -4.50
C LEU A 69 1.57 -4.55 -5.75
N VAL A 70 2.65 -5.33 -5.72
CA VAL A 70 3.09 -6.20 -6.82
C VAL A 70 2.10 -7.35 -7.03
N ASP A 71 1.85 -7.72 -8.28
CA ASP A 71 1.08 -8.91 -8.61
C ASP A 71 1.93 -10.18 -8.48
N ARG A 72 1.80 -10.84 -7.33
CA ARG A 72 2.52 -12.09 -7.03
C ARG A 72 2.09 -13.28 -7.88
N ASN A 73 0.94 -13.19 -8.57
CA ASN A 73 0.46 -14.22 -9.47
C ASN A 73 0.98 -14.05 -10.90
N ALA A 74 1.53 -12.88 -11.24
CA ALA A 74 2.16 -12.65 -12.54
C ALA A 74 3.48 -13.45 -12.67
N PRO A 75 3.99 -13.70 -13.88
CA PRO A 75 5.32 -14.28 -14.08
C PRO A 75 6.39 -13.51 -13.29
N ARG A 76 7.38 -14.21 -12.72
CA ARG A 76 8.44 -13.58 -11.88
C ARG A 76 9.18 -12.46 -12.59
N GLU A 77 9.36 -12.58 -13.90
CA GLU A 77 9.99 -11.56 -14.73
C GLU A 77 9.19 -10.26 -14.83
N GLN A 78 7.93 -10.25 -14.42
CA GLN A 78 7.04 -9.10 -14.40
C GLN A 78 6.74 -8.58 -12.98
N GLN A 79 7.38 -9.15 -11.95
CA GLN A 79 7.17 -8.77 -10.55
C GLN A 79 8.24 -7.77 -10.10
N PRO A 80 7.99 -6.45 -10.17
CA PRO A 80 8.97 -5.46 -9.72
C PRO A 80 9.25 -5.57 -8.22
N LEU A 81 10.34 -4.95 -7.76
CA LEU A 81 10.65 -4.83 -6.35
C LEU A 81 10.35 -3.41 -5.89
N VAL A 82 9.45 -3.27 -4.91
CA VAL A 82 9.13 -1.98 -4.31
C VAL A 82 9.94 -1.81 -3.03
N VAL A 83 10.78 -0.79 -3.00
CA VAL A 83 11.53 -0.33 -1.82
C VAL A 83 11.14 1.11 -1.51
N LYS A 84 11.80 1.74 -0.54
CA LYS A 84 11.60 3.16 -0.21
C LYS A 84 12.91 3.91 -0.32
N ALA A 85 12.86 5.13 -0.84
CA ALA A 85 13.94 6.09 -0.73
C ALA A 85 14.13 6.52 0.74
N ALA A 86 15.23 7.22 1.03
CA ALA A 86 15.55 7.68 2.38
C ALA A 86 14.47 8.59 2.98
N ASN A 87 13.78 9.38 2.14
CA ASN A 87 12.66 10.24 2.53
C ASN A 87 11.29 9.53 2.54
N GLY A 88 11.26 8.23 2.28
CA GLY A 88 10.06 7.38 2.32
C GLY A 88 9.25 7.31 1.03
N VAL A 89 9.62 8.03 -0.04
CA VAL A 89 8.99 7.90 -1.36
C VAL A 89 9.16 6.46 -1.87
N PRO A 90 8.10 5.80 -2.37
CA PRO A 90 8.22 4.46 -2.92
C PRO A 90 9.09 4.46 -4.18
N VAL A 91 10.06 3.55 -4.22
CA VAL A 91 10.94 3.31 -5.37
C VAL A 91 10.64 1.92 -5.90
N VAL A 92 10.20 1.85 -7.15
CA VAL A 92 9.93 0.63 -7.88
C VAL A 92 11.15 0.31 -8.72
N ASN A 93 11.94 -0.68 -8.30
CA ASN A 93 12.92 -1.31 -9.17
C ASN A 93 12.15 -2.09 -10.24
N ILE A 94 12.07 -1.52 -11.44
CA ILE A 94 11.36 -2.12 -12.57
C ILE A 94 12.11 -3.35 -13.09
N ARG A 95 11.39 -4.27 -13.72
CA ARG A 95 11.98 -5.48 -14.27
C ARG A 95 12.86 -5.20 -15.49
N GLN A 96 13.86 -6.05 -15.70
CA GLN A 96 14.75 -5.98 -16.86
C GLN A 96 13.94 -5.87 -18.16
N PRO A 97 14.26 -4.92 -19.06
CA PRO A 97 13.60 -4.85 -20.35
C PRO A 97 13.93 -6.08 -21.19
N ASN A 98 12.99 -6.48 -22.05
CA ASN A 98 13.26 -7.49 -23.07
C ASN A 98 14.14 -6.93 -24.20
N ALA A 99 14.44 -7.76 -25.20
CA ALA A 99 15.27 -7.39 -26.36
C ALA A 99 14.73 -6.22 -27.20
N ARG A 100 13.48 -5.78 -26.96
CA ARG A 100 12.82 -4.65 -27.62
C ARG A 100 12.76 -3.40 -26.74
N GLY A 101 13.41 -3.41 -25.57
CA GLY A 101 13.42 -2.29 -24.64
C GLY A 101 12.16 -2.16 -23.79
N LEU A 102 11.24 -3.13 -23.83
CA LEU A 102 10.01 -3.12 -23.03
C LEU A 102 10.22 -3.81 -21.68
N SER A 103 10.02 -3.06 -20.60
CA SER A 103 9.93 -3.57 -19.23
C SER A 103 8.46 -3.70 -18.83
N VAL A 104 8.02 -4.93 -18.51
CA VAL A 104 6.65 -5.22 -18.08
C VAL A 104 6.64 -5.39 -16.56
N ASN A 105 5.80 -4.61 -15.88
CA ASN A 105 5.68 -4.58 -14.43
C ASN A 105 4.22 -4.75 -14.04
N SER A 106 3.92 -5.79 -13.26
CA SER A 106 2.56 -6.23 -12.94
C SER A 106 2.23 -5.94 -11.48
N TYR A 107 1.07 -5.34 -11.26
CA TYR A 107 0.61 -4.88 -9.95
C TYR A 107 -0.82 -5.34 -9.66
N ARG A 108 -1.13 -5.58 -8.38
CA ARG A 108 -2.52 -5.62 -7.88
C ARG A 108 -3.03 -4.23 -7.52
N ARG A 109 -2.13 -3.30 -7.23
CA ARG A 109 -2.47 -1.92 -6.92
C ARG A 109 -1.32 -1.02 -7.32
N PHE A 110 -1.63 0.08 -7.98
CA PHE A 110 -0.65 1.12 -8.29
C PHE A 110 -1.31 2.46 -8.03
N ASP A 111 -1.24 2.90 -6.78
CA ASP A 111 -1.68 4.22 -6.34
C ASP A 111 -0.47 5.06 -5.96
N VAL A 112 -0.54 6.34 -6.27
CA VAL A 112 0.52 7.31 -6.02
C VAL A 112 -0.08 8.42 -5.17
N ASP A 113 0.50 8.67 -4.00
CA ASP A 113 0.11 9.83 -3.18
C ASP A 113 0.83 11.11 -3.64
N GLU A 114 0.62 12.20 -2.93
CA GLU A 114 1.20 13.51 -3.24
C GLU A 114 2.73 13.54 -3.15
N ARG A 115 3.35 12.58 -2.44
CA ARG A 115 4.83 12.45 -2.38
C ARG A 115 5.40 11.83 -3.66
N GLY A 116 4.54 11.22 -4.48
CA GLY A 116 4.92 10.63 -5.76
C GLY A 116 5.46 9.21 -5.64
N ALA A 117 5.97 8.70 -6.77
CA ALA A 117 6.59 7.39 -6.87
C ALA A 117 7.72 7.42 -7.90
N ILE A 118 8.76 6.62 -7.67
CA ILE A 118 9.93 6.56 -8.55
C ILE A 118 9.98 5.20 -9.24
N LEU A 119 10.08 5.19 -10.56
CA LEU A 119 10.38 4.03 -11.40
C LEU A 119 11.90 4.00 -11.64
N ASN A 120 12.61 3.09 -10.98
CA ASN A 120 14.07 3.04 -11.04
C ASN A 120 14.56 2.34 -12.31
N ASN A 121 14.91 3.13 -13.32
CA ASN A 121 15.44 2.69 -14.62
C ASN A 121 16.97 2.90 -14.74
N ALA A 122 17.65 3.06 -13.60
CA ALA A 122 19.09 3.31 -13.53
C ALA A 122 19.87 2.01 -13.23
N GLY A 123 20.97 1.76 -13.94
CA GLY A 123 21.89 0.67 -13.61
C GLY A 123 22.86 0.98 -12.46
N GLY A 124 23.01 2.27 -12.12
CA GLY A 124 23.85 2.76 -11.03
C GLY A 124 23.10 3.77 -10.16
N SER A 125 23.80 4.34 -9.18
CA SER A 125 23.25 5.39 -8.32
C SER A 125 22.71 6.56 -9.16
N SER A 126 21.52 7.04 -8.84
CA SER A 126 20.84 8.09 -9.60
C SER A 126 20.28 9.14 -8.65
N LYS A 127 20.43 10.42 -9.01
CA LYS A 127 19.77 11.53 -8.33
C LYS A 127 18.36 11.67 -8.89
N THR A 128 17.38 11.70 -8.00
CA THR A 128 15.96 11.87 -8.30
C THR A 128 15.43 13.14 -7.65
N GLU A 129 14.43 13.75 -8.26
CA GLU A 129 13.74 14.94 -7.76
C GLU A 129 12.87 14.60 -6.55
N LEU A 130 12.19 13.45 -6.58
CA LEU A 130 11.28 13.02 -5.52
C LEU A 130 12.01 12.37 -4.34
N GLY A 131 13.09 11.62 -4.57
CA GLY A 131 13.70 10.70 -3.59
C GLY A 131 15.12 11.03 -3.18
N GLY A 132 15.73 12.07 -3.76
CA GLY A 132 17.16 12.33 -3.61
C GLY A 132 18.02 11.27 -4.31
N TYR A 133 19.18 10.95 -3.75
CA TYR A 133 20.01 9.86 -4.30
C TYR A 133 19.42 8.49 -3.95
N ILE A 134 19.21 7.66 -4.97
CA ILE A 134 18.79 6.27 -4.82
C ILE A 134 19.84 5.33 -5.40
N ALA A 135 19.91 4.11 -4.88
CA ALA A 135 20.77 3.07 -5.44
C ALA A 135 20.28 2.62 -6.82
N GLY A 136 21.19 2.08 -7.63
CA GLY A 136 20.86 1.50 -8.93
C GLY A 136 19.92 0.31 -8.81
N ASN A 137 19.10 0.11 -9.83
CA ASN A 137 18.26 -1.05 -9.97
C ASN A 137 19.12 -2.28 -10.29
N PRO A 138 19.11 -3.34 -9.44
CA PRO A 138 19.93 -4.53 -9.65
C PRO A 138 19.58 -5.30 -10.93
N TRP A 139 18.45 -5.01 -11.58
CA TRP A 139 18.01 -5.64 -12.83
C TRP A 139 18.33 -4.80 -14.07
N MET A 140 19.09 -3.71 -13.95
CA MET A 140 19.47 -2.80 -15.05
C MET A 140 20.97 -2.78 -15.39
N PRO A 141 21.69 -3.93 -15.50
CA PRO A 141 23.13 -3.90 -15.76
C PRO A 141 23.52 -3.50 -17.19
N GLN A 142 22.59 -3.54 -18.17
CA GLN A 142 22.89 -3.41 -19.60
C GLN A 142 22.13 -2.24 -20.28
N GLY A 143 21.85 -1.17 -19.54
CA GLY A 143 21.04 -0.05 -20.03
C GLY A 143 19.55 -0.18 -19.66
N GLY A 144 18.88 0.96 -19.55
CA GLY A 144 17.50 1.05 -19.07
C GLY A 144 16.46 0.67 -20.11
N ALA A 145 15.24 0.44 -19.65
CA ALA A 145 14.07 0.27 -20.49
C ALA A 145 13.78 1.53 -21.32
N GLN A 146 13.33 1.34 -22.56
CA GLN A 146 12.80 2.40 -23.42
C GLN A 146 11.31 2.63 -23.15
N VAL A 147 10.59 1.56 -22.79
CA VAL A 147 9.17 1.57 -22.44
C VAL A 147 8.98 0.85 -21.10
N ILE A 148 8.39 1.54 -20.13
CA ILE A 148 8.05 1.01 -18.82
C ILE A 148 6.53 0.83 -18.77
N LEU A 149 6.08 -0.40 -18.96
CA LEU A 149 4.68 -0.77 -18.83
C LEU A 149 4.38 -1.15 -17.37
N ASN A 150 3.51 -0.39 -16.74
CA ASN A 150 2.93 -0.70 -15.45
C ASN A 150 1.48 -1.16 -15.67
N GLN A 151 1.24 -2.47 -15.58
CA GLN A 151 -0.09 -3.05 -15.76
C GLN A 151 -0.69 -3.46 -14.42
N ILE A 152 -1.94 -3.06 -14.20
CA ILE A 152 -2.67 -3.31 -12.95
C ILE A 152 -3.72 -4.39 -13.23
N ASN A 153 -3.54 -5.54 -12.61
CA ASN A 153 -4.44 -6.68 -12.66
C ASN A 153 -5.35 -6.66 -11.43
N SER A 154 -6.31 -5.74 -11.37
CA SER A 154 -7.27 -5.65 -10.26
C SER A 154 -8.62 -5.12 -10.74
N SER A 155 -9.67 -5.35 -9.95
CA SER A 155 -10.99 -4.73 -10.12
C SER A 155 -11.04 -3.28 -9.62
N ASP A 156 -10.00 -2.83 -8.92
CA ASP A 156 -9.94 -1.50 -8.35
C ASP A 156 -9.25 -0.51 -9.31
N PRO A 157 -9.77 0.73 -9.45
CA PRO A 157 -9.09 1.77 -10.22
C PRO A 157 -7.82 2.25 -9.53
N SER A 158 -6.93 2.86 -10.31
CA SER A 158 -5.72 3.51 -9.80
C SER A 158 -5.99 4.96 -9.42
N TYR A 159 -5.49 5.40 -8.26
CA TYR A 159 -5.53 6.80 -7.83
C TYR A 159 -4.14 7.41 -7.88
N LEU A 160 -3.94 8.38 -8.77
CA LEU A 160 -2.68 9.06 -9.01
C LEU A 160 -2.79 10.51 -8.54
N ARG A 161 -2.15 10.85 -7.41
CA ARG A 161 -2.23 12.16 -6.76
C ARG A 161 -0.89 12.90 -6.66
N GLY A 162 0.16 12.36 -7.28
CA GLY A 162 1.48 12.97 -7.32
C GLY A 162 2.26 12.55 -8.56
N PHE A 163 3.52 12.95 -8.60
CA PHE A 163 4.38 12.70 -9.76
C PHE A 163 4.90 11.26 -9.78
N ILE A 164 5.00 10.71 -11.00
CA ILE A 164 5.70 9.46 -11.28
C ILE A 164 7.01 9.81 -11.98
N GLU A 165 8.13 9.60 -11.30
CA GLU A 165 9.46 9.93 -11.78
C GLU A 165 10.18 8.70 -12.34
N VAL A 166 10.90 8.84 -13.46
CA VAL A 166 11.82 7.81 -13.94
C VAL A 166 13.24 8.15 -13.48
N ALA A 167 13.84 7.31 -12.64
CA ALA A 167 15.24 7.50 -12.24
C ALA A 167 16.20 6.97 -13.32
N GLY A 168 17.26 7.72 -13.58
CA GLY A 168 18.29 7.36 -14.57
C GLY A 168 17.80 7.53 -16.01
N ASN A 169 17.78 6.44 -16.78
CA ASN A 169 17.53 6.50 -18.20
C ASN A 169 16.08 6.94 -18.49
N ARG A 170 15.92 8.02 -19.26
CA ARG A 170 14.62 8.53 -19.71
C ARG A 170 13.87 7.45 -20.49
N ALA A 171 12.57 7.29 -20.23
CA ALA A 171 11.75 6.25 -20.86
C ALA A 171 10.30 6.70 -21.10
N GLN A 172 9.55 5.95 -21.91
CA GLN A 172 8.10 6.07 -21.96
C GLN A 172 7.50 5.37 -20.74
N VAL A 173 6.53 6.00 -20.09
CA VAL A 173 5.80 5.42 -18.96
C VAL A 173 4.37 5.13 -19.38
N ILE A 174 3.91 3.91 -19.15
CA ILE A 174 2.53 3.50 -19.42
C ILE A 174 1.92 3.02 -18.10
N ILE A 175 0.78 3.59 -17.72
CA ILE A 175 -0.06 3.13 -16.61
C ILE A 175 -1.33 2.53 -17.21
N ALA A 176 -1.48 1.22 -17.13
CA ALA A 176 -2.58 0.47 -17.71
C ALA A 176 -3.43 -0.18 -16.61
N ASN A 177 -4.63 0.36 -16.37
CA ASN A 177 -5.59 -0.22 -15.43
C ASN A 177 -6.97 -0.31 -16.08
N PRO A 178 -7.41 -1.51 -16.51
CA PRO A 178 -8.73 -1.71 -17.12
C PRO A 178 -9.92 -1.30 -16.25
N SER A 179 -9.74 -1.24 -14.93
CA SER A 179 -10.78 -0.86 -13.98
C SER A 179 -10.96 0.66 -13.85
N GLY A 180 -10.00 1.46 -14.33
CA GLY A 180 -10.07 2.92 -14.32
C GLY A 180 -8.83 3.59 -13.73
N ILE A 181 -8.68 4.88 -14.00
CA ILE A 181 -7.61 5.72 -13.48
C ILE A 181 -8.18 7.08 -13.07
N THR A 182 -7.93 7.52 -11.84
CA THR A 182 -8.20 8.88 -11.40
C THR A 182 -6.90 9.62 -11.22
N CYS A 183 -6.70 10.69 -12.00
CA CYS A 183 -5.60 11.63 -11.86
C CYS A 183 -6.09 12.88 -11.12
N ALA A 184 -5.55 13.14 -9.93
CA ALA A 184 -5.89 14.32 -9.13
C ALA A 184 -4.61 15.03 -8.64
N GLY A 185 -3.95 15.75 -9.54
CA GLY A 185 -2.62 16.32 -9.32
C GLY A 185 -1.48 15.41 -9.77
N CYS A 186 -1.76 14.42 -10.62
CA CYS A 186 -0.73 13.52 -11.15
C CYS A 186 0.18 14.23 -12.16
N GLY A 187 1.38 13.71 -12.33
CA GLY A 187 2.34 14.19 -13.32
C GLY A 187 3.48 13.21 -13.55
N PHE A 188 4.40 13.54 -14.45
CA PHE A 188 5.52 12.67 -14.79
C PHE A 188 6.82 13.47 -14.84
N ILE A 189 7.91 12.89 -14.32
CA ILE A 189 9.25 13.49 -14.31
C ILE A 189 10.19 12.55 -15.06
N ASN A 190 11.05 13.10 -15.92
CA ASN A 190 11.99 12.34 -16.74
C ASN A 190 11.33 11.21 -17.57
N ALA A 191 10.08 11.42 -17.98
CA ALA A 191 9.43 10.58 -18.98
C ALA A 191 9.49 11.27 -20.35
N GLN A 192 9.73 10.51 -21.42
CA GLN A 192 9.68 11.04 -22.79
C GLN A 192 8.22 11.16 -23.28
N ARG A 193 7.39 10.22 -22.85
CA ARG A 193 5.97 10.10 -23.16
C ARG A 193 5.30 9.42 -21.97
N ALA A 194 4.12 9.88 -21.60
CA ALA A 194 3.31 9.25 -20.58
C ALA A 194 1.98 8.81 -21.18
N THR A 195 1.58 7.55 -20.99
CA THR A 195 0.30 7.02 -21.48
C THR A 195 -0.51 6.49 -20.29
N MET A 196 -1.71 7.02 -20.09
CA MET A 196 -2.69 6.47 -19.15
C MET A 196 -3.77 5.75 -19.96
N THR A 197 -4.02 4.47 -19.64
CA THR A 197 -4.95 3.65 -20.41
C THR A 197 -5.83 2.75 -19.55
N THR A 198 -7.08 2.59 -19.97
CA THR A 198 -7.99 1.53 -19.47
C THR A 198 -8.01 0.32 -20.41
N GLY A 199 -7.17 0.32 -21.44
CA GLY A 199 -6.98 -0.83 -22.29
C GLY A 199 -6.04 -1.86 -21.65
N THR A 200 -6.33 -3.14 -21.88
CA THR A 200 -5.38 -4.22 -21.60
C THR A 200 -4.27 -4.18 -22.65
N PRO A 201 -2.98 -4.10 -22.28
CA PRO A 201 -1.88 -4.10 -23.23
C PRO A 201 -1.80 -5.44 -23.97
N VAL A 202 -1.65 -5.39 -25.29
CA VAL A 202 -1.46 -6.57 -26.15
C VAL A 202 0.01 -6.62 -26.57
N ILE A 203 0.72 -7.61 -26.04
CA ILE A 203 2.15 -7.81 -26.32
C ILE A 203 2.31 -9.01 -27.25
N ARG A 204 3.04 -8.83 -28.36
CA ARG A 204 3.43 -9.93 -29.25
C ARG A 204 4.93 -9.89 -29.51
N GLN A 205 5.57 -11.05 -29.41
CA GLN A 205 7.01 -11.20 -29.66
C GLN A 205 7.87 -10.15 -28.91
N GLY A 206 7.44 -9.78 -27.70
CA GLY A 206 8.12 -8.79 -26.86
C GLY A 206 7.81 -7.31 -27.17
N ASN A 207 7.04 -7.00 -28.23
CA ASN A 207 6.61 -5.64 -28.53
C ASN A 207 5.21 -5.36 -27.98
N LEU A 208 4.98 -4.15 -27.48
CA LEU A 208 3.64 -3.63 -27.22
C LEU A 208 3.03 -3.17 -28.55
N GLU A 209 1.99 -3.85 -29.02
CA GLU A 209 1.37 -3.56 -30.32
C GLU A 209 0.12 -2.69 -30.21
N SER A 210 -0.71 -2.93 -29.19
CA SER A 210 -2.00 -2.26 -29.06
C SER A 210 -2.55 -2.29 -27.64
N TYR A 211 -3.64 -1.56 -27.41
CA TYR A 211 -4.43 -1.58 -26.19
C TYR A 211 -5.85 -2.05 -26.50
N ARG A 212 -6.32 -3.11 -25.85
CA ARG A 212 -7.71 -3.57 -25.98
C ARG A 212 -8.59 -2.88 -24.94
N VAL A 213 -9.39 -1.91 -25.36
CA VAL A 213 -10.26 -1.11 -24.48
C VAL A 213 -11.63 -1.76 -24.31
N GLY A 214 -11.79 -2.54 -23.23
CA GLY A 214 -13.06 -3.19 -22.88
C GLY A 214 -14.00 -2.31 -22.06
N GLY A 215 -13.45 -1.45 -21.20
CA GLY A 215 -14.19 -0.73 -20.16
C GLY A 215 -13.38 0.38 -19.52
N GLY A 216 -13.75 0.78 -18.30
CA GLY A 216 -13.01 1.73 -17.48
C GLY A 216 -13.21 3.20 -17.85
N VAL A 217 -13.01 4.07 -16.86
CA VAL A 217 -13.06 5.54 -17.02
C VAL A 217 -11.72 6.11 -16.58
N ILE A 218 -11.21 7.10 -17.31
CA ILE A 218 -10.13 7.95 -16.82
C ILE A 218 -10.73 9.29 -16.38
N SER A 219 -10.57 9.63 -15.11
CA SER A 219 -11.07 10.87 -14.51
C SER A 219 -9.91 11.81 -14.18
N PHE A 220 -10.02 13.06 -14.60
CA PHE A 220 -9.13 14.15 -14.19
C PHE A 220 -9.87 15.05 -13.21
N GLU A 221 -9.38 15.11 -11.98
CA GLU A 221 -10.05 15.77 -10.84
C GLU A 221 -9.07 16.66 -10.08
N GLY A 222 -9.57 17.48 -9.14
CA GLY A 222 -8.75 18.30 -8.26
C GLY A 222 -7.73 19.18 -9.00
N SER A 223 -6.43 18.97 -8.73
CA SER A 223 -5.33 19.68 -9.40
C SER A 223 -5.10 19.29 -10.86
N GLY A 224 -5.79 18.25 -11.35
CA GLY A 224 -5.72 17.79 -12.73
C GLY A 224 -4.41 17.10 -13.10
N LEU A 225 -4.05 17.16 -14.38
CA LEU A 225 -2.80 16.60 -14.91
C LEU A 225 -1.75 17.72 -15.02
N ARG A 226 -0.52 17.42 -14.58
CA ARG A 226 0.68 18.23 -14.77
C ARG A 226 1.73 17.42 -15.55
N ALA A 227 1.69 17.53 -16.88
CA ALA A 227 2.63 16.89 -17.79
C ALA A 227 4.06 17.43 -17.66
N GLY A 228 4.25 18.66 -17.16
CA GLY A 228 5.59 19.20 -16.85
C GLY A 228 6.57 19.05 -18.02
N ASP A 229 7.67 18.33 -17.80
CA ASP A 229 8.75 18.10 -18.79
C ASP A 229 8.47 16.92 -19.76
N THR A 230 7.32 16.25 -19.66
CA THR A 230 6.96 15.23 -20.65
C THR A 230 6.60 15.88 -21.98
N THR A 231 7.15 15.35 -23.07
CA THR A 231 6.87 15.86 -24.41
C THR A 231 5.44 15.56 -24.85
N TYR A 232 4.87 14.44 -24.40
CA TYR A 232 3.52 14.02 -24.73
C TYR A 232 2.86 13.28 -23.55
N ALA A 233 1.59 13.61 -23.29
CA ALA A 233 0.69 12.84 -22.44
C ALA A 233 -0.47 12.28 -23.27
N GLU A 234 -0.68 10.96 -23.20
CA GLU A 234 -1.71 10.24 -23.94
C GLU A 234 -2.74 9.64 -22.98
N VAL A 235 -4.00 9.68 -23.39
CA VAL A 235 -5.12 9.12 -22.64
C VAL A 235 -5.90 8.19 -23.57
N ILE A 236 -5.94 6.90 -23.25
CA ILE A 236 -6.61 5.88 -24.07
C ILE A 236 -7.64 5.16 -23.20
N ALA A 237 -8.92 5.48 -23.36
CA ALA A 237 -9.96 4.88 -22.54
C ALA A 237 -11.30 4.76 -23.22
N ARG A 238 -12.19 3.95 -22.62
CA ARG A 238 -13.58 3.87 -23.07
C ARG A 238 -14.31 5.18 -22.85
N ALA A 239 -14.05 5.83 -21.71
CA ALA A 239 -14.56 7.15 -21.41
C ALA A 239 -13.52 7.96 -20.64
N VAL A 240 -13.53 9.28 -20.87
CA VAL A 240 -12.69 10.25 -20.18
C VAL A 240 -13.60 11.30 -19.55
N ARG A 241 -13.36 11.61 -18.28
CA ARG A 241 -14.03 12.70 -17.55
C ARG A 241 -13.00 13.74 -17.19
N VAL A 242 -13.25 14.99 -17.58
CA VAL A 242 -12.33 16.10 -17.32
C VAL A 242 -13.07 17.13 -16.46
N HIS A 243 -12.70 17.17 -15.19
CA HIS A 243 -13.22 18.12 -14.19
C HIS A 243 -12.12 19.05 -13.67
N ALA A 244 -10.91 18.95 -14.20
CA ALA A 244 -9.74 19.71 -13.80
C ALA A 244 -8.85 20.03 -15.00
N ALA A 245 -7.89 20.94 -14.80
CA ALA A 245 -6.99 21.39 -15.85
C ALA A 245 -6.04 20.27 -16.32
N LEU A 246 -5.74 20.25 -17.61
CA LEU A 246 -4.70 19.42 -18.22
C LEU A 246 -3.61 20.38 -18.69
N ARG A 247 -2.45 20.36 -18.01
CA ARG A 247 -1.31 21.24 -18.29
C ARG A 247 -0.08 20.45 -18.61
#